data_AF-A0A7Z0EUC3-F1
#
_entry.id   AF-A0A7Z0EUC3-F1
#
_cell.length_a   1.000
_cell.length_b   1.000
_cell.length_c   1.000
_cell.angle_alpha   90.00
_cell.angle_beta   90.00
_cell.angle_gamma   90.00
#
_symmetry.space_group_name_H-M   'P 1'
#
loop_
_entity.id
_entity.type
_entity.pdbx_description
1 polymer ?
#
loop_
_entity_poly.entity_id
_entity_poly.type
_entity_poly.pdbx_seq_one_letter_code
_entity_poly.pdbx_strand_id
1 'polypeptide(L)'
;MDTVTAAATAATTLAGPPWHGGPPPFAPILGALMFCLLIALALCALFFTVMRRRGGPPPWVRAHTGAPRTSPEEDARRTLADRFAKGDLTVEEFMERASALNWTPGSDEGPRRR
;
A
#
# COMPACT_ATOMS: atom_id res chain seq x y z
N MET A 1 -2.19 -63.29 41.94
CA MET A 1 -1.50 -62.02 42.23
C MET A 1 -1.09 -61.39 40.89
N ASP A 2 -1.98 -61.30 39.90
CA ASP A 2 -1.55 -61.29 38.47
C ASP A 2 -2.26 -60.26 37.58
N THR A 3 -3.06 -59.36 38.14
CA THR A 3 -3.80 -58.35 37.34
C THR A 3 -3.14 -56.98 37.30
N VAL A 4 -2.18 -56.70 38.20
CA VAL A 4 -1.52 -55.39 38.28
C VAL A 4 -0.45 -55.23 37.20
N THR A 5 0.13 -56.34 36.72
CA THR A 5 1.23 -56.32 35.75
C THR A 5 0.76 -56.01 34.33
N ALA A 6 -0.50 -56.30 33.99
CA ALA A 6 -1.06 -56.02 32.67
C ALA A 6 -1.37 -54.53 32.43
N ALA A 7 -1.66 -53.77 33.49
CA ALA A 7 -1.92 -52.33 33.38
C ALA A 7 -0.65 -51.52 33.05
N ALA A 8 0.52 -52.00 33.47
CA ALA A 8 1.79 -51.32 33.25
C ALA A 8 2.24 -51.34 31.77
N THR A 9 1.77 -52.30 30.97
CA THR A 9 2.16 -52.42 29.56
C THR A 9 1.34 -51.54 28.62
N ALA A 10 0.16 -51.06 29.05
CA ALA A 10 -0.67 -50.16 28.25
C ALA A 10 -0.20 -48.70 28.30
N ALA A 11 0.64 -48.32 29.26
CA ALA A 11 1.09 -46.94 29.45
C ALA A 11 2.28 -46.54 28.55
N THR A 12 2.94 -47.50 27.89
CA THR A 12 4.22 -47.26 27.20
C THR A 12 4.06 -46.86 25.73
N THR A 13 2.84 -46.80 25.18
CA THR A 13 2.61 -46.47 23.76
C THR A 13 2.55 -44.96 23.46
N LEU A 14 2.73 -44.07 24.43
CA LEU A 14 2.65 -42.62 24.23
C LEU A 14 4.00 -41.89 24.18
N ALA A 15 5.13 -42.57 24.40
CA ALA A 15 6.45 -41.95 24.45
C ALA A 15 7.26 -42.23 23.17
N GLY A 16 6.76 -41.74 22.02
CA GLY A 16 7.62 -41.53 20.86
C GLY A 16 8.68 -40.45 21.16
N PRO A 17 9.80 -40.40 20.42
CA PRO A 17 10.84 -39.38 20.64
C PRO A 17 10.21 -37.97 20.71
N PRO A 18 10.59 -37.10 21.66
CA PRO A 18 9.89 -35.84 21.93
C PRO A 18 9.91 -34.85 20.75
N TRP A 19 10.73 -35.12 19.74
CA TRP A 19 10.89 -34.34 18.52
C TRP A 19 10.07 -34.87 17.33
N HIS A 20 9.40 -36.02 17.48
CA HIS A 20 8.57 -36.65 16.44
C HIS A 20 7.06 -36.49 16.69
N GLY A 21 6.67 -35.62 17.62
CA GLY A 21 5.29 -35.19 17.75
C GLY A 21 4.89 -34.39 16.52
N GLY A 22 3.96 -34.90 15.72
CA GLY A 22 3.36 -34.16 14.62
C GLY A 22 2.85 -32.78 15.08
N PRO A 23 2.56 -31.87 14.13
CA PRO A 23 2.18 -30.50 14.45
C PRO A 23 1.11 -30.50 15.55
N PRO A 24 1.29 -29.72 16.63
CA PRO A 24 0.34 -29.74 17.73
C PRO A 24 -1.07 -29.46 17.21
N PRO A 25 -2.13 -30.04 17.80
CA PRO A 25 -3.47 -30.03 17.22
C PRO A 25 -4.07 -28.63 17.00
N PHE A 26 -3.52 -27.61 17.67
CA PHE A 26 -3.88 -26.20 17.49
C PHE A 26 -3.10 -25.48 16.38
N ALA A 27 -2.01 -26.05 15.87
CA ALA A 27 -1.19 -25.47 14.79
C ALA A 27 -1.99 -25.14 13.51
N PRO A 28 -2.89 -26.00 12.98
CA PRO A 28 -3.67 -25.64 11.79
C PRO A 28 -4.68 -24.53 12.07
N ILE A 29 -5.25 -24.47 13.28
CA ILE A 29 -6.20 -23.42 13.68
C ILE A 29 -5.48 -22.08 13.82
N LEU A 30 -4.32 -22.07 14.46
CA LEU A 30 -3.49 -20.88 14.63
C LEU A 30 -2.94 -20.37 13.30
N GLY A 31 -2.57 -21.30 12.40
CA GLY A 31 -2.15 -21.00 11.03
C GLY A 31 -3.29 -20.41 10.20
N ALA A 32 -4.48 -21.00 10.25
CA ALA A 32 -5.66 -20.49 9.54
C ALA A 32 -6.08 -19.11 10.05
N LEU A 33 -6.00 -18.87 11.36
CA LEU A 33 -6.27 -17.57 11.97
C LEU A 33 -5.28 -16.50 11.51
N MET A 34 -3.97 -16.81 11.55
CA MET A 34 -2.92 -15.92 11.04
C MET A 34 -3.10 -15.64 9.54
N PHE A 35 -3.43 -16.65 8.74
CA PHE A 35 -3.69 -16.51 7.32
C PHE A 35 -4.91 -15.62 7.03
N CYS A 36 -6.02 -15.83 7.76
CA CYS A 36 -7.20 -14.96 7.68
C CYS A 36 -6.87 -13.52 8.07
N LEU A 37 -6.08 -13.32 9.13
CA LEU A 37 -5.65 -11.99 9.57
C LEU A 37 -4.81 -11.29 8.49
N LEU A 38 -3.86 -12.00 7.88
CA LEU A 38 -3.04 -11.47 6.79
C LEU A 38 -3.88 -11.10 5.57
N ILE A 39 -4.85 -11.95 5.19
CA ILE A 39 -5.79 -11.64 4.10
C ILE A 39 -6.62 -10.40 4.46
N ALA A 40 -7.15 -10.31 5.67
CA ALA A 40 -7.93 -9.16 6.12
C ALA A 40 -7.11 -7.86 6.07
N LEU A 41 -5.86 -7.89 6.52
CA LEU A 41 -4.96 -6.74 6.40
C LEU A 41 -4.67 -6.40 4.94
N ALA A 42 -4.42 -7.39 4.08
CA ALA A 42 -4.15 -7.16 2.67
C ALA A 42 -5.36 -6.55 1.96
N LEU A 43 -6.57 -7.04 2.23
CA LEU A 43 -7.82 -6.47 1.70
C LEU A 43 -8.06 -5.07 2.24
N CYS A 44 -7.83 -4.83 3.52
CA CYS A 44 -7.97 -3.50 4.13
C CYS A 44 -6.98 -2.50 3.53
N ALA A 45 -5.71 -2.91 3.34
CA ALA A 45 -4.69 -2.12 2.66
C ALA A 45 -5.04 -1.88 1.19
N LEU A 46 -5.54 -2.88 0.48
CA LEU A 46 -5.98 -2.75 -0.91
C LEU A 46 -7.17 -1.80 -1.01
N PHE A 47 -8.18 -1.98 -0.18
CA PHE A 47 -9.35 -1.12 -0.13
C PHE A 47 -8.97 0.32 0.20
N PHE A 48 -8.15 0.51 1.23
CA PHE A 48 -7.66 1.82 1.63
C PHE A 48 -6.82 2.47 0.53
N THR A 49 -5.94 1.72 -0.15
CA THR A 49 -5.15 2.28 -1.26
C THR A 49 -6.01 2.58 -2.49
N VAL A 50 -7.00 1.75 -2.84
CA VAL A 50 -7.91 2.02 -3.95
C VAL A 50 -8.79 3.24 -3.65
N MET A 51 -9.32 3.35 -2.42
CA MET A 51 -10.12 4.49 -2.00
C MET A 51 -9.29 5.77 -1.93
N ARG A 52 -8.04 5.68 -1.48
CA ARG A 52 -7.10 6.81 -1.34
C ARG A 52 -6.38 7.16 -2.65
N ARG A 53 -6.40 6.30 -3.68
CA ARG A 53 -5.92 6.61 -5.04
C ARG A 53 -6.69 7.74 -5.72
N ARG A 54 -7.85 8.17 -5.20
CA ARG A 54 -8.48 9.45 -5.58
C ARG A 54 -7.71 10.70 -5.11
N GLY A 55 -6.75 10.57 -4.19
CA GLY A 55 -5.98 11.68 -3.60
C GLY A 55 -4.45 11.52 -3.63
N GLY A 56 -3.92 10.62 -4.46
CA GLY A 56 -2.47 10.41 -4.63
C GLY A 56 -1.84 9.44 -3.60
N PRO A 57 -0.66 8.87 -3.93
CA PRO A 57 -0.01 7.86 -3.10
C PRO A 57 0.45 8.42 -1.73
N PRO A 58 0.47 7.58 -0.68
CA PRO A 58 0.83 7.99 0.68
C PRO A 58 2.28 8.49 0.80
N PRO A 59 2.55 9.46 1.71
CA PRO A 59 3.80 10.21 1.75
C PRO A 59 5.05 9.38 2.07
N TRP A 60 4.92 8.26 2.77
CA TRP A 60 6.06 7.38 3.09
C TRP A 60 6.49 6.48 1.93
N VAL A 61 5.62 6.21 0.94
CA VAL A 61 5.99 5.46 -0.28
C VAL A 61 6.73 6.36 -1.27
N ARG A 62 6.48 7.67 -1.25
CA ARG A 62 7.19 8.68 -2.06
C ARG A 62 8.69 8.81 -1.75
N ALA A 63 9.15 8.36 -0.58
CA ALA A 63 10.55 8.48 -0.20
C ALA A 63 11.45 7.40 -0.84
N HIS A 64 10.88 6.23 -1.16
CA HIS A 64 11.66 5.05 -1.60
C HIS A 64 11.44 4.72 -3.08
N THR A 65 10.23 4.92 -3.58
CA THR A 65 9.97 5.00 -5.01
C THR A 65 10.08 6.45 -5.39
N GLY A 66 11.01 6.82 -6.28
CA GLY A 66 11.13 8.14 -6.90
C GLY A 66 9.91 8.49 -7.76
N ALA A 67 8.73 8.46 -7.15
CA ALA A 67 7.49 8.93 -7.72
C ALA A 67 7.68 10.43 -7.99
N PRO A 68 7.16 10.94 -9.12
CA PRO A 68 7.53 12.24 -9.61
C PRO A 68 7.19 13.25 -8.52
N ARG A 69 8.22 13.94 -8.03
CA ARG A 69 8.03 15.36 -7.70
C ARG A 69 7.26 15.92 -8.89
N THR A 70 6.13 16.56 -8.63
CA THR A 70 5.42 17.44 -9.58
C THR A 70 6.42 17.92 -10.62
N SER A 71 6.20 17.59 -11.89
CA SER A 71 7.27 17.79 -12.89
C SER A 71 7.75 19.24 -12.76
N PRO A 72 9.04 19.54 -12.90
CA PRO A 72 9.55 20.91 -12.75
C PRO A 72 8.79 21.91 -13.63
N GLU A 73 8.22 21.42 -14.74
CA GLU A 73 7.28 22.15 -15.60
C GLU A 73 5.95 22.51 -14.93
N GLU A 74 5.36 21.60 -14.14
CA GLU A 74 4.08 21.81 -13.45
C GLU A 74 4.24 22.80 -12.27
N ASP A 75 5.37 22.77 -11.56
CA ASP A 75 5.71 23.77 -10.54
C ASP A 75 5.96 25.17 -11.16
N ALA A 76 6.60 25.21 -12.33
CA ALA A 76 6.82 26.44 -13.09
C ALA A 76 5.51 27.04 -13.62
N ARG A 77 4.58 26.23 -14.14
CA ARG A 77 3.22 26.66 -14.54
C ARG A 77 2.47 27.29 -13.36
N ARG A 78 2.53 26.65 -12.18
CA ARG A 78 1.88 27.14 -10.96
C ARG A 78 2.42 28.49 -10.52
N THR A 79 3.73 28.66 -10.56
CA THR A 79 4.40 29.93 -10.22
C THR A 79 4.02 31.03 -11.22
N LEU A 80 3.96 30.70 -12.51
CA LEU A 80 3.56 31.64 -13.56
C LEU A 80 2.11 32.11 -13.38
N ALA A 81 1.19 31.19 -13.09
CA ALA A 81 -0.21 31.49 -12.82
C ALA A 81 -0.40 32.39 -11.58
N ASP A 82 0.31 32.07 -10.50
CA ASP A 82 0.24 32.84 -9.24
C ASP A 82 0.72 34.28 -9.43
N ARG A 83 1.77 34.49 -10.23
CA ARG A 83 2.28 35.84 -10.55
C ARG A 83 1.34 36.62 -11.47
N PHE A 84 0.73 35.96 -12.45
CA PHE A 84 -0.31 36.59 -13.29
C PHE A 84 -1.52 37.01 -12.46
N ALA A 85 -1.98 36.15 -11.53
CA ALA A 85 -3.12 36.45 -10.65
C ALA A 85 -2.83 37.61 -9.68
N LYS A 86 -1.58 37.77 -9.24
CA LYS A 86 -1.13 38.89 -8.42
C LYS A 86 -0.98 40.20 -9.20
N GLY A 87 -1.01 40.16 -10.54
CA GLY A 87 -0.74 41.30 -11.40
C GLY A 87 0.75 41.65 -11.52
N ASP A 88 1.65 40.79 -11.02
CA ASP A 88 3.10 40.95 -11.13
C ASP A 88 3.64 40.61 -12.52
N LEU A 89 2.75 40.22 -13.44
CA LEU A 89 3.06 39.76 -14.78
C LEU A 89 2.00 40.26 -15.76
N THR A 90 2.45 40.87 -16.86
CA THR A 90 1.57 41.31 -17.93
C THR A 90 1.07 40.13 -18.79
N VAL A 91 0.02 40.36 -19.58
CA VAL A 91 -0.57 39.31 -20.44
C VAL A 91 0.45 38.85 -21.48
N GLU A 92 1.17 39.77 -22.10
CA GLU A 92 2.20 39.47 -23.11
C GLU A 92 3.32 38.59 -22.53
N GLU A 93 3.85 38.93 -21.35
CA GLU A 93 4.89 38.14 -20.68
C GLU A 93 4.38 36.77 -20.21
N PHE A 94 3.12 36.69 -19.79
CA PHE A 94 2.48 35.42 -19.43
C PHE A 94 2.38 34.50 -20.64
N MET A 95 1.93 35.01 -21.79
CA MET A 95 1.78 34.23 -23.01
C MET A 95 3.14 33.78 -23.57
N GLU A 96 4.16 34.64 -23.54
CA GLU A 96 5.52 34.28 -23.93
C GLU A 96 6.04 33.11 -23.08
N ARG A 97 5.95 33.20 -21.76
CA ARG A 97 6.44 32.16 -20.84
C ARG A 97 5.58 30.89 -20.86
N ALA A 98 4.28 31.02 -21.08
CA ALA A 98 3.39 29.88 -21.25
C ALA A 98 3.76 29.11 -22.53
N SER A 99 4.02 29.81 -23.64
CA SER A 99 4.47 29.20 -24.89
C SER A 99 5.83 28.51 -24.78
N ALA A 100 6.79 29.11 -24.07
CA ALA A 100 8.10 28.51 -23.80
C ALA A 100 7.99 27.22 -22.98
N LEU A 101 6.95 27.11 -22.15
CA LEU A 101 6.60 25.89 -21.40
C LEU A 101 5.65 24.94 -22.15
N ASN A 102 5.37 25.18 -23.44
CA ASN A 102 4.34 24.47 -24.22
C ASN A 102 2.99 24.36 -23.48
N TRP A 103 2.68 25.38 -22.68
CA TRP A 103 1.48 25.41 -21.86
C TRP A 103 0.47 26.35 -22.49
N THR A 104 -0.73 25.81 -22.76
CA THR A 104 -1.85 26.62 -23.24
C THR A 104 -2.81 26.89 -22.07
N PRO A 105 -2.88 28.13 -21.55
CA PRO A 105 -3.80 28.46 -20.48
C PRO A 105 -5.26 28.23 -20.94
N GLY A 106 -6.03 27.46 -20.17
CA GLY A 106 -7.40 27.08 -20.50
C GLY A 106 -7.58 25.69 -21.12
N SER A 107 -6.50 24.97 -21.44
CA SER A 107 -6.57 23.54 -21.75
C SER A 107 -6.56 22.72 -20.46
N ASP A 108 -7.65 22.79 -19.69
CA ASP A 108 -7.93 21.77 -18.68
C ASP A 108 -8.22 20.46 -19.44
N GLU A 109 -7.18 19.67 -19.71
CA GLU A 109 -7.34 18.25 -20.02
C GLU A 109 -7.71 17.51 -18.73
N GLY A 110 -8.87 17.87 -18.16
CA GLY A 110 -9.59 17.00 -17.27
C GLY A 110 -9.84 15.68 -18.02
N PRO A 111 -9.65 14.52 -17.38
CA PRO A 111 -9.77 13.25 -18.05
C PRO A 111 -11.17 13.15 -18.66
N ARG A 112 -11.25 13.21 -20.00
CA ARG A 112 -12.46 12.87 -20.74
C ARG A 112 -12.74 11.39 -20.47
N ARG A 113 -13.47 11.12 -19.39
CA ARG A 113 -14.11 9.83 -19.11
C ARG A 113 -15.09 9.57 -20.25
N ARG A 114 -14.70 8.70 -21.17
CA ARG A 114 -15.63 7.91 -21.98
C ARG A 114 -15.89 6.59 -21.28
#